data_AF-A0A941PKK5-F1
#
_entry.id   AF-A0A941PKK5-F1
#
_cell.length_a   1.000
_cell.length_b   1.000
_cell.length_c   1.000
_cell.angle_alpha   90.00
_cell.angle_beta   90.00
_cell.angle_gamma   90.00
#
_symmetry.space_group_name_H-M   'P 1'
#
loop_
_entity.id
_entity.type
_entity.pdbx_description
1 polymer ?
#
loop_
_entity_poly.entity_id
_entity_poly.type
_entity_poly.pdbx_seq_one_letter_code
_entity_poly.pdbx_strand_id
1 'polypeptide(L)'
;MARRARPSARRASRDRSGAFARAESGAVLAWLAILVPVLLGLGTLAVDLSRLFSLQTQLQNAADALALAGAAELNGANTSIARSTSAINNLVVNNQRFGANGPAQVAVSSIRFLQSLPASDAIAISSANITTDPTAARYVEVQVSPVSMNFILPFFSGIANATTGARATAGLREALCQSTPMFICNPWEGTSTSLTQAANDPAQLRRLIDLKAGGGGSNQYTSGNYGFLQVPIGNGASALQTAVAQVSPTVCASTQDGVSLRPGQVTYVDRGFNVRFDQYGGSMNSARSDPNFRPARDVMTFPRDSCFSNNSCSPLGAAASRIGAGDWDFVAYMQANHGTITTATIGGVTYAINYSAHTFAPSNQRPSRYQVYRWEIDTNHIPNAGVPTHYSGGVLNDTPDRRLLYVAVLNCNALSAQGLMSGGNSGAPLPVQAYSRFFLTEQVNSDVYGEFNGIVEPGSDNGILHELVQLYR
;
A
#
# COMPACT_ATOMS: atom_id res chain seq x y z
N MET A 1 81.36 -65.44 -52.97
CA MET A 1 80.06 -65.29 -53.67
C MET A 1 79.63 -63.83 -53.60
N ALA A 2 79.19 -63.29 -54.74
CA ALA A 2 78.96 -61.88 -54.99
C ALA A 2 77.60 -61.35 -54.51
N ARG A 3 77.50 -60.02 -54.30
CA ARG A 3 76.47 -59.08 -54.82
C ARG A 3 76.84 -57.64 -54.40
N ARG A 4 77.29 -56.75 -55.31
CA ARG A 4 76.54 -55.72 -56.09
C ARG A 4 75.61 -54.84 -55.20
N ALA A 5 75.54 -53.51 -55.26
CA ALA A 5 75.93 -52.49 -56.27
C ALA A 5 76.06 -51.06 -55.63
N ARG A 6 76.32 -50.06 -56.49
CA ARG A 6 76.97 -48.73 -56.30
C ARG A 6 76.05 -47.53 -55.81
N PRO A 7 76.36 -46.22 -56.04
CA PRO A 7 76.68 -45.20 -55.01
C PRO A 7 75.74 -43.95 -55.06
N SER A 8 76.08 -42.87 -54.31
CA SER A 8 75.61 -41.44 -54.40
C SER A 8 75.22 -40.92 -53.00
N ALA A 9 75.33 -39.65 -52.59
CA ALA A 9 75.87 -38.41 -53.12
C ALA A 9 76.24 -37.52 -51.91
N ARG A 10 77.14 -36.55 -52.10
CA ARG A 10 77.46 -35.49 -51.13
C ARG A 10 76.24 -34.61 -50.84
N ARG A 11 76.04 -34.22 -49.59
CA ARG A 11 75.59 -32.87 -49.23
C ARG A 11 76.02 -32.50 -47.80
N ALA A 12 76.88 -31.50 -47.72
CA ALA A 12 77.17 -30.78 -46.50
C ALA A 12 76.03 -29.80 -46.23
N SER A 13 75.59 -29.66 -44.97
CA SER A 13 75.23 -28.35 -44.43
C SER A 13 75.04 -28.38 -42.91
N ARG A 14 76.04 -27.82 -42.24
CA ARG A 14 75.91 -26.82 -41.17
C ARG A 14 74.99 -27.15 -39.99
N ASP A 15 75.65 -27.68 -38.97
CA ASP A 15 75.42 -27.39 -37.57
C ASP A 15 75.19 -25.87 -37.35
N ARG A 16 74.00 -25.49 -36.88
CA ARG A 16 73.61 -24.11 -36.54
C ARG A 16 73.49 -23.95 -35.02
N SER A 17 74.52 -24.38 -34.30
CA SER A 17 74.56 -24.38 -32.83
C SER A 17 75.50 -23.30 -32.26
N GLY A 18 75.66 -22.16 -32.94
CA GLY A 18 76.65 -21.17 -32.53
C GLY A 18 76.48 -19.79 -33.17
N ALA A 19 75.37 -19.11 -32.92
CA ALA A 19 75.25 -17.67 -33.22
C ALA A 19 74.09 -16.99 -32.46
N PHE A 20 74.06 -17.08 -31.13
CA PHE A 20 73.26 -16.15 -30.31
C PHE A 20 74.03 -15.50 -29.16
N ALA A 21 75.35 -15.68 -29.09
CA ALA A 21 76.18 -15.15 -28.00
C ALA A 21 76.78 -13.75 -28.25
N ARG A 22 76.48 -13.09 -29.38
CA ARG A 22 76.92 -11.71 -29.64
C ARG A 22 75.87 -10.95 -30.43
N ALA A 23 74.90 -10.39 -29.72
CA ALA A 23 74.09 -9.29 -30.22
C ALA A 23 73.97 -8.25 -29.10
N GLU A 24 74.46 -7.05 -29.36
CA GLU A 24 74.19 -5.87 -28.56
C GLU A 24 72.70 -5.51 -28.69
N SER A 25 71.86 -6.12 -27.84
CA SER A 25 70.46 -5.74 -27.62
C SER A 25 69.93 -6.21 -26.25
N GLY A 26 70.82 -6.42 -25.27
CA GLY A 26 70.47 -6.88 -23.92
C GLY A 26 69.70 -5.87 -23.06
N ALA A 27 69.72 -4.58 -23.41
CA ALA A 27 68.95 -3.56 -22.69
C ALA A 27 67.44 -3.80 -22.77
N VAL A 28 66.95 -4.31 -23.91
CA VAL A 28 65.52 -4.61 -24.10
C VAL A 28 65.07 -5.77 -23.22
N LEU A 29 65.92 -6.79 -23.02
CA LEU A 29 65.64 -7.92 -22.14
C LEU A 29 65.55 -7.50 -20.67
N ALA A 30 66.39 -6.57 -20.23
CA ALA A 30 66.33 -6.01 -18.87
C ALA A 30 65.03 -5.24 -18.63
N TRP A 31 64.61 -4.39 -19.57
CA TRP A 31 63.33 -3.69 -19.51
C TRP A 31 62.13 -4.65 -19.56
N LEU A 32 62.19 -5.67 -20.42
CA LEU A 32 61.14 -6.69 -20.53
C LEU A 32 61.01 -7.49 -19.21
N ALA A 33 62.13 -7.87 -18.59
CA ALA A 33 62.15 -8.60 -17.34
C ALA A 33 61.51 -7.83 -16.16
N ILE A 34 61.53 -6.49 -16.21
CA ILE A 34 60.89 -5.63 -15.20
C ILE A 34 59.45 -5.30 -15.58
N LEU A 35 59.20 -4.92 -16.83
CA LEU A 35 57.89 -4.45 -17.29
C LEU A 35 56.86 -5.58 -17.37
N VAL A 36 57.24 -6.78 -17.80
CA VAL A 36 56.28 -7.89 -17.93
C VAL A 36 55.67 -8.27 -16.57
N PRO A 37 56.45 -8.50 -15.49
CA PRO A 37 55.87 -8.75 -14.18
C PRO A 37 55.01 -7.60 -13.67
N VAL A 38 55.40 -6.34 -13.91
CA VAL A 38 54.62 -5.16 -13.49
C VAL A 38 53.28 -5.10 -14.24
N LEU A 39 53.27 -5.29 -15.55
CA LEU A 39 52.05 -5.28 -16.36
C LEU A 39 51.12 -6.44 -16.01
N LEU A 40 51.67 -7.63 -15.77
CA LEU A 40 50.90 -8.78 -15.29
C LEU A 40 50.33 -8.52 -13.89
N GLY A 41 51.13 -7.94 -12.99
CA GLY A 41 50.70 -7.54 -11.65
C GLY A 41 49.53 -6.57 -11.68
N LEU A 42 49.64 -5.48 -12.45
CA LEU A 42 48.55 -4.52 -12.63
C LEU A 42 47.32 -5.14 -13.31
N GLY A 43 47.52 -6.00 -14.31
CA GLY A 43 46.43 -6.70 -14.99
C GLY A 43 45.63 -7.60 -14.04
N THR A 44 46.31 -8.32 -13.15
CA THR A 44 45.63 -9.18 -12.15
C THR A 44 44.96 -8.38 -11.04
N LEU A 45 45.57 -7.28 -10.57
CA LEU A 45 44.94 -6.36 -9.63
C LEU A 45 43.64 -5.79 -10.21
N ALA A 46 43.63 -5.42 -11.49
CA ALA A 46 42.43 -4.94 -12.16
C ALA A 46 41.32 -6.00 -12.17
N VAL A 47 41.66 -7.28 -12.39
CA VAL A 47 40.70 -8.40 -12.31
C VAL A 47 40.16 -8.58 -10.88
N ASP A 48 41.02 -8.56 -9.87
CA ASP A 48 40.60 -8.69 -8.47
C ASP A 48 39.72 -7.53 -8.01
N LEU A 49 40.06 -6.29 -8.37
CA LEU A 49 39.20 -5.11 -8.13
C LEU A 49 37.85 -5.25 -8.84
N SER A 50 37.83 -5.71 -10.09
CA SER A 50 36.58 -5.92 -10.85
C SER A 50 35.68 -6.95 -10.17
N ARG A 51 36.27 -8.03 -9.65
CA ARG A 51 35.55 -9.04 -8.85
C ARG A 51 35.04 -8.44 -7.55
N LEU A 52 35.86 -7.66 -6.84
CA LEU A 52 35.49 -7.03 -5.58
C LEU A 52 34.33 -6.05 -5.73
N PHE A 53 34.36 -5.21 -6.76
CA PHE A 53 33.23 -4.33 -7.09
C PHE A 53 31.98 -5.13 -7.45
N SER A 54 32.13 -6.21 -8.22
CA SER A 54 31.00 -7.09 -8.55
C SER A 54 30.41 -7.76 -7.30
N LEU A 55 31.25 -8.21 -6.37
CA LEU A 55 30.82 -8.74 -5.07
C LEU A 55 30.06 -7.66 -4.29
N GLN A 56 30.60 -6.44 -4.22
CA GLN A 56 29.94 -5.35 -3.52
C GLN A 56 28.56 -5.05 -4.12
N THR A 57 28.45 -4.98 -5.45
CA THR A 57 27.15 -4.80 -6.11
C THR A 57 26.18 -5.94 -5.80
N GLN A 58 26.64 -7.20 -5.79
CA GLN A 58 25.79 -8.34 -5.42
C GLN A 58 25.29 -8.24 -3.98
N LEU A 59 26.15 -7.85 -3.04
CA LEU A 59 25.76 -7.65 -1.64
C LEU A 59 24.80 -6.47 -1.47
N GLN A 60 25.00 -5.38 -2.20
CA GLN A 60 24.10 -4.22 -2.17
C GLN A 60 22.72 -4.56 -2.75
N ASN A 61 22.68 -5.23 -3.91
CA ASN A 61 21.42 -5.70 -4.48
C ASN A 61 20.69 -6.67 -3.52
N ALA A 62 21.45 -7.53 -2.82
CA ALA A 62 20.89 -8.42 -1.82
C ALA A 62 20.31 -7.64 -0.63
N ALA A 63 21.06 -6.69 -0.07
CA ALA A 63 20.61 -5.84 1.03
C ALA A 63 19.35 -5.04 0.64
N ASP A 64 19.35 -4.41 -0.53
CA ASP A 64 18.23 -3.64 -1.07
C ASP A 64 16.98 -4.52 -1.23
N ALA A 65 17.11 -5.71 -1.83
CA ALA A 65 15.98 -6.63 -2.00
C ALA A 65 15.43 -7.16 -0.67
N LEU A 66 16.30 -7.49 0.29
CA LEU A 66 15.89 -7.92 1.63
C LEU A 66 15.19 -6.79 2.40
N ALA A 67 15.73 -5.57 2.33
CA ALA A 67 15.12 -4.40 2.97
C ALA A 67 13.75 -4.08 2.37
N LEU A 68 13.60 -4.10 1.04
CA LEU A 68 12.32 -3.90 0.36
C LEU A 68 11.28 -4.96 0.78
N ALA A 69 11.67 -6.25 0.81
CA ALA A 69 10.76 -7.31 1.24
C ALA A 69 10.37 -7.18 2.72
N GLY A 70 11.30 -6.80 3.58
CA GLY A 70 10.99 -6.51 4.98
C GLY A 70 10.07 -5.30 5.15
N ALA A 71 10.32 -4.23 4.39
CA ALA A 71 9.55 -3.00 4.48
C ALA A 71 8.10 -3.18 4.04
N ALA A 72 7.84 -4.00 3.02
CA ALA A 72 6.49 -4.31 2.53
C ALA A 72 5.56 -4.87 3.62
N GLU A 73 6.10 -5.49 4.67
CA GLU A 73 5.31 -6.03 5.78
C GLU A 73 5.05 -5.03 6.93
N LEU A 74 5.63 -3.83 6.85
CA LEU A 74 5.55 -2.78 7.88
C LEU A 74 4.30 -1.90 7.74
N ASN A 75 3.12 -2.53 7.76
CA ASN A 75 1.82 -1.88 7.63
C ASN A 75 1.21 -1.36 8.96
N GLY A 76 2.01 -1.25 10.03
CA GLY A 76 1.56 -0.77 11.34
C GLY A 76 0.70 -1.74 12.16
N ALA A 77 0.46 -2.98 11.71
CA ALA A 77 -0.23 -3.99 12.50
C ALA A 77 0.64 -4.55 13.65
N ASN A 78 0.02 -5.10 14.70
CA ASN A 78 0.75 -5.70 15.84
C ASN A 78 1.68 -6.87 15.47
N THR A 79 1.51 -7.45 14.27
CA THR A 79 2.31 -8.57 13.75
C THR A 79 3.32 -8.14 12.68
N SER A 80 3.42 -6.84 12.37
CA SER A 80 4.25 -6.30 11.28
C SER A 80 5.72 -6.73 11.37
N ILE A 81 6.36 -6.56 12.54
CA ILE A 81 7.76 -6.94 12.79
C ILE A 81 8.00 -8.43 12.58
N ALA A 82 7.08 -9.28 13.05
CA ALA A 82 7.20 -10.72 12.91
C ALA A 82 7.06 -11.16 11.44
N ARG A 83 6.09 -10.58 10.71
CA ARG A 83 5.93 -10.83 9.28
C ARG A 83 7.12 -10.32 8.47
N SER A 84 7.60 -9.12 8.77
CA SER A 84 8.80 -8.52 8.15
C SER A 84 10.05 -9.39 8.33
N THR A 85 10.27 -9.89 9.55
CA THR A 85 11.40 -10.78 9.83
C THR A 85 11.27 -12.12 9.08
N SER A 86 10.05 -12.66 8.98
CA SER A 86 9.80 -13.85 8.17
C SER A 86 10.05 -13.59 6.68
N ALA A 87 9.61 -12.43 6.17
CA ALA A 87 9.80 -12.02 4.78
C ALA A 87 11.28 -11.91 4.42
N ILE A 88 12.08 -11.24 5.25
CA ILE A 88 13.52 -11.10 5.08
C ILE A 88 14.22 -12.47 5.05
N ASN A 89 13.81 -13.39 5.93
CA ASN A 89 14.50 -14.69 6.03
C ASN A 89 14.05 -15.72 4.97
N ASN A 90 12.81 -15.64 4.49
CA ASN A 90 12.20 -16.73 3.73
C ASN A 90 11.75 -16.36 2.30
N LEU A 91 11.46 -15.09 2.00
CA LEU A 91 10.84 -14.71 0.71
C LEU A 91 11.85 -14.30 -0.35
N VAL A 92 13.07 -13.91 0.04
CA VAL A 92 14.08 -13.40 -0.90
C VAL A 92 15.38 -14.20 -0.79
N VAL A 93 15.81 -14.77 -1.91
CA VAL A 93 17.10 -15.48 -2.01
C VAL A 93 18.01 -14.70 -2.95
N ASN A 94 19.11 -14.19 -2.40
CA ASN A 94 20.17 -13.54 -3.17
C ASN A 94 21.48 -14.31 -3.00
N ASN A 95 22.20 -14.51 -4.09
CA ASN A 95 23.47 -15.23 -4.10
C ASN A 95 24.62 -14.30 -4.45
N GLN A 96 25.77 -14.48 -3.79
CA GLN A 96 27.05 -13.91 -4.20
C GLN A 96 27.87 -14.96 -4.95
N ARG A 97 28.81 -14.52 -5.81
CA ARG A 97 29.65 -15.41 -6.64
C ARG A 97 31.13 -15.42 -6.29
N PHE A 98 31.65 -14.36 -5.68
CA PHE A 98 33.10 -14.11 -5.58
C PHE A 98 33.69 -14.21 -4.16
N GLY A 99 32.90 -14.68 -3.19
CA GLY A 99 33.38 -14.94 -1.84
C GLY A 99 34.47 -16.01 -1.80
N ALA A 100 35.25 -16.02 -0.73
CA ALA A 100 36.39 -16.93 -0.54
C ALA A 100 36.00 -18.42 -0.64
N ASN A 101 34.76 -18.75 -0.29
CA ASN A 101 34.21 -20.11 -0.35
C ASN A 101 33.44 -20.40 -1.66
N GLY A 102 33.54 -19.52 -2.66
CA GLY A 102 32.78 -19.61 -3.91
C GLY A 102 31.36 -19.07 -3.79
N PRO A 103 30.47 -19.41 -4.74
CA PRO A 103 29.10 -18.92 -4.75
C PRO A 103 28.28 -19.42 -3.56
N ALA A 104 27.56 -18.53 -2.88
CA ALA A 104 26.72 -18.87 -1.74
C ALA A 104 25.58 -17.87 -1.59
N GLN A 105 24.55 -18.25 -0.83
CA GLN A 105 23.49 -17.32 -0.42
C GLN A 105 24.05 -16.23 0.50
N VAL A 106 23.61 -15.01 0.28
CA VAL A 106 23.93 -13.87 1.13
C VAL A 106 23.15 -14.00 2.44
N ALA A 107 23.87 -14.06 3.55
CA ALA A 107 23.29 -14.14 4.89
C ALA A 107 23.04 -12.73 5.47
N VAL A 108 22.02 -12.62 6.31
CA VAL A 108 21.73 -11.41 7.09
C VAL A 108 22.53 -11.44 8.40
N SER A 109 23.16 -10.32 8.77
CA SER A 109 23.87 -10.17 10.04
C SER A 109 23.06 -9.44 11.10
N SER A 110 22.28 -8.43 10.70
CA SER A 110 21.39 -7.70 11.62
C SER A 110 20.15 -7.16 10.89
N ILE A 111 19.05 -7.08 11.64
CA ILE A 111 17.79 -6.44 11.23
C ILE A 111 17.42 -5.44 12.33
N ARG A 112 17.18 -4.18 11.97
CA ARG A 112 16.76 -3.12 12.90
C ARG A 112 15.50 -2.46 12.38
N PHE A 113 14.50 -2.33 13.25
CA PHE A 113 13.24 -1.63 12.94
C PHE A 113 13.30 -0.19 13.44
N LEU A 114 12.83 0.75 12.63
CA LEU A 114 12.93 2.18 12.90
C LEU A 114 11.55 2.83 12.88
N GLN A 115 11.30 3.72 13.83
CA GLN A 115 10.11 4.58 13.88
C GLN A 115 10.29 5.87 13.08
N SER A 116 11.54 6.32 12.90
CA SER A 116 11.88 7.54 12.18
C SER A 116 13.27 7.42 11.56
N LEU A 117 13.53 8.23 10.54
CA LEU A 117 14.87 8.41 9.98
C LEU A 117 15.49 9.71 10.49
N PRO A 118 16.82 9.80 10.57
CA PRO A 118 17.51 11.08 10.80
C PRO A 118 17.14 12.12 9.75
N ALA A 119 17.26 13.40 10.10
CA ALA A 119 16.91 14.50 9.19
C ALA A 119 17.80 14.62 7.94
N SER A 120 18.94 13.93 7.94
CA SER A 120 19.88 13.88 6.81
C SER A 120 20.59 12.53 6.81
N ASP A 121 20.84 12.00 5.61
CA ASP A 121 21.54 10.73 5.38
C ASP A 121 22.99 10.73 5.87
N ALA A 122 23.56 11.92 6.15
CA ALA A 122 24.88 12.05 6.75
C ALA A 122 24.90 11.71 8.26
N ILE A 123 23.73 11.61 8.90
CA ILE A 123 23.59 11.35 10.33
C ILE A 123 23.33 9.85 10.53
N ALA A 124 24.14 9.21 11.38
CA ALA A 124 23.96 7.81 11.71
C ALA A 124 22.64 7.56 12.47
N ILE A 125 21.99 6.44 12.17
CA ILE A 125 20.78 5.99 12.86
C ILE A 125 21.11 5.66 14.33
N SER A 126 20.56 6.48 15.23
CA SER A 126 20.77 6.37 16.67
C SER A 126 19.74 5.43 17.34
N SER A 127 19.92 5.15 18.63
CA SER A 127 18.93 4.41 19.42
C SER A 127 17.55 5.09 19.49
N ALA A 128 17.48 6.42 19.34
CA ALA A 128 16.22 7.17 19.33
C ALA A 128 15.34 6.88 18.10
N ASN A 129 15.95 6.40 17.01
CA ASN A 129 15.25 6.05 15.78
C ASN A 129 14.72 4.62 15.80
N ILE A 130 15.29 3.75 16.64
CA ILE A 130 14.95 2.33 16.71
C ILE A 130 13.64 2.17 17.49
N THR A 131 12.80 1.23 17.05
CA THR A 131 11.64 0.79 17.81
C THR A 131 11.56 -0.73 17.87
N THR A 132 10.93 -1.23 18.92
CA THR A 132 10.51 -2.63 19.05
C THR A 132 8.99 -2.78 19.05
N ASP A 133 8.26 -1.65 19.01
CA ASP A 133 6.81 -1.63 18.89
C ASP A 133 6.42 -1.87 17.41
N PRO A 134 5.70 -2.97 17.11
CA PRO A 134 5.25 -3.28 15.75
C PRO A 134 4.38 -2.18 15.13
N THR A 135 3.62 -1.43 15.93
CA THR A 135 2.73 -0.37 15.44
C THR A 135 3.47 0.91 15.10
N ALA A 136 4.65 1.12 15.68
CA ALA A 136 5.51 2.28 15.42
C ALA A 136 6.59 2.00 14.37
N ALA A 137 6.83 0.74 13.99
CA ALA A 137 7.85 0.36 13.02
C ALA A 137 7.45 0.79 11.60
N ARG A 138 8.18 1.76 11.03
CA ARG A 138 7.92 2.34 9.70
C ARG A 138 8.99 2.01 8.66
N TYR A 139 10.20 1.74 9.13
CA TYR A 139 11.34 1.40 8.28
C TYR A 139 12.07 0.18 8.83
N VAL A 140 12.78 -0.53 7.97
CA VAL A 140 13.69 -1.60 8.34
C VAL A 140 15.06 -1.34 7.74
N GLU A 141 16.09 -1.44 8.57
CA GLU A 141 17.50 -1.48 8.16
C GLU A 141 17.94 -2.95 8.18
N VAL A 142 18.43 -3.44 7.05
CA VAL A 142 18.98 -4.78 6.89
C VAL A 142 20.47 -4.67 6.61
N GLN A 143 21.28 -5.35 7.41
CA GLN A 143 22.71 -5.48 7.19
C GLN A 143 23.05 -6.91 6.77
N VAL A 144 23.72 -7.07 5.64
CA VAL A 144 24.19 -8.40 5.20
C VAL A 144 25.53 -8.73 5.87
N SER A 145 25.78 -10.02 6.08
CA SER A 145 27.04 -10.52 6.62
C SER A 145 28.19 -10.15 5.67
N PRO A 146 29.28 -9.55 6.17
CA PRO A 146 30.44 -9.24 5.34
C PRO A 146 31.01 -10.50 4.68
N VAL A 147 31.38 -10.40 3.40
CA VAL A 147 31.95 -11.49 2.62
C VAL A 147 33.40 -11.14 2.26
N SER A 148 34.32 -12.01 2.65
CA SER A 148 35.73 -11.92 2.27
C SER A 148 35.96 -12.56 0.90
N MET A 149 36.82 -11.94 0.09
CA MET A 149 37.30 -12.44 -1.19
C MET A 149 38.82 -12.57 -1.13
N ASN A 150 39.33 -13.68 -1.66
CA ASN A 150 40.76 -13.87 -1.87
C ASN A 150 41.18 -13.31 -3.24
N PHE A 151 42.28 -12.58 -3.26
CA PHE A 151 42.90 -12.08 -4.49
C PHE A 151 43.67 -13.19 -5.21
N ILE A 152 43.68 -13.15 -6.53
CA ILE A 152 44.27 -14.19 -7.38
C ILE A 152 45.81 -14.14 -7.32
N LEU A 153 46.41 -12.96 -7.10
CA LEU A 153 47.86 -12.81 -6.95
C LEU A 153 48.26 -11.87 -5.78
N PRO A 154 48.81 -12.40 -4.67
CA PRO A 154 49.24 -11.58 -3.53
C PRO A 154 50.64 -10.94 -3.69
N PHE A 155 51.38 -11.23 -4.77
CA PHE A 155 52.82 -10.98 -4.89
C PHE A 155 53.25 -9.49 -4.87
N PHE A 156 52.43 -8.57 -5.36
CA PHE A 156 52.84 -7.16 -5.54
C PHE A 156 52.31 -6.19 -4.48
N SER A 157 51.26 -6.56 -3.74
CA SER A 157 50.54 -5.62 -2.86
C SER A 157 50.55 -6.01 -1.38
N GLY A 158 50.91 -7.25 -1.02
CA GLY A 158 50.81 -7.74 0.36
C GLY A 158 49.36 -7.89 0.86
N ILE A 159 48.37 -7.57 0.03
CA ILE A 159 46.94 -7.70 0.34
C ILE A 159 46.48 -9.06 -0.20
N ALA A 160 46.24 -10.01 0.70
CA ALA A 160 45.80 -11.35 0.32
C ALA A 160 44.28 -11.46 0.12
N ASN A 161 43.52 -10.57 0.76
CA ASN A 161 42.07 -10.59 0.74
C ASN A 161 41.47 -9.20 0.95
N ALA A 162 40.21 -9.06 0.57
CA ALA A 162 39.38 -7.90 0.87
C ALA A 162 38.04 -8.38 1.41
N THR A 163 37.49 -7.67 2.39
CA THR A 163 36.16 -7.96 2.96
C THR A 163 35.24 -6.79 2.67
N THR A 164 34.04 -7.11 2.21
CA THR A 164 33.04 -6.10 1.88
C THR A 164 31.66 -6.50 2.38
N GLY A 165 30.83 -5.52 2.67
CA GLY A 165 29.50 -5.71 3.22
C GLY A 165 28.54 -4.64 2.69
N ALA A 166 27.26 -4.87 2.92
CA ALA A 166 26.20 -3.97 2.49
C ALA A 166 25.17 -3.76 3.60
N ARG A 167 24.51 -2.62 3.52
CA ARG A 167 23.36 -2.28 4.35
C ARG A 167 22.37 -1.51 3.48
N ALA A 168 21.09 -1.72 3.74
CA ALA A 168 20.02 -0.98 3.08
C ALA A 168 18.91 -0.67 4.07
N THR A 169 18.29 0.49 3.91
CA THR A 169 17.12 0.89 4.69
C THR A 169 15.95 1.08 3.74
N ALA A 170 14.80 0.51 4.08
CA ALA A 170 13.59 0.65 3.30
C ALA A 170 12.38 0.96 4.18
N GLY A 171 11.37 1.60 3.62
CA GLY A 171 10.09 1.86 4.26
C GLY A 171 8.92 1.66 3.31
N LEU A 172 7.74 1.39 3.88
CA LEU A 172 6.48 1.27 3.14
C LEU A 172 5.65 2.53 3.33
N ARG A 173 5.33 3.24 2.25
CA ARG A 173 4.35 4.33 2.25
C ARG A 173 3.07 3.83 1.61
N GLU A 174 1.94 3.94 2.31
CA GLU A 174 0.64 3.69 1.70
C GLU A 174 -0.05 5.03 1.45
N ALA A 175 -0.46 5.28 0.20
CA ALA A 175 -1.20 6.48 -0.18
C ALA A 175 -2.52 6.10 -0.84
N LEU A 176 -3.63 6.59 -0.27
CA LEU A 176 -4.95 6.47 -0.85
C LEU A 176 -5.24 7.73 -1.68
N CYS A 177 -5.27 7.61 -3.00
CA CYS A 177 -5.68 8.67 -3.90
C CYS A 177 -7.17 8.56 -4.25
N GLN A 178 -7.80 9.64 -4.71
CA GLN A 178 -9.24 9.66 -5.03
C GLN A 178 -10.17 9.39 -3.82
N SER A 179 -9.67 9.62 -2.62
CA SER A 179 -10.46 9.51 -1.39
C SER A 179 -11.47 10.64 -1.26
N THR A 180 -12.62 10.37 -0.64
CA THR A 180 -13.52 11.46 -0.25
C THR A 180 -12.83 12.23 0.87
N PRO A 181 -12.67 13.57 0.81
CA PRO A 181 -11.89 14.35 1.78
C PRO A 181 -12.59 14.47 3.14
N MET A 182 -12.78 13.33 3.79
CA MET A 182 -13.42 13.16 5.08
C MET A 182 -12.69 12.08 5.88
N PHE A 183 -12.83 12.17 7.19
CA PHE A 183 -12.35 11.15 8.13
C PHE A 183 -13.50 10.72 9.03
N ILE A 184 -13.39 9.50 9.55
CA ILE A 184 -14.33 8.93 10.51
C ILE A 184 -13.54 8.54 11.76
N CYS A 185 -14.07 8.92 12.92
CA CYS A 185 -13.60 8.42 14.20
C CYS A 185 -13.99 6.95 14.32
N ASN A 186 -13.01 6.09 14.56
CA ASN A 186 -13.15 4.64 14.61
C ASN A 186 -14.38 4.23 15.45
N PRO A 187 -15.42 3.63 14.83
CA PRO A 187 -16.62 3.21 15.53
C PRO A 187 -16.36 2.17 16.63
N TRP A 188 -15.30 1.38 16.51
CA TRP A 188 -14.96 0.32 17.45
C TRP A 188 -13.90 0.73 18.48
N GLU A 189 -13.49 2.00 18.48
CA GLU A 189 -12.51 2.51 19.45
C GLU A 189 -13.01 2.35 20.89
N GLY A 190 -12.21 1.72 21.75
CA GLY A 190 -12.57 1.46 23.14
C GLY A 190 -13.53 0.28 23.34
N THR A 191 -13.87 -0.46 22.28
CA THR A 191 -14.64 -1.70 22.37
C THR A 191 -13.75 -2.94 22.40
N SER A 192 -14.31 -4.12 22.65
CA SER A 192 -13.57 -5.40 22.58
C SER A 192 -13.17 -5.80 21.16
N THR A 193 -13.75 -5.17 20.15
CA THR A 193 -13.53 -5.49 18.74
C THR A 193 -12.56 -4.48 18.14
N SER A 194 -11.48 -4.92 17.52
CA SER A 194 -10.59 -4.02 16.76
C SER A 194 -11.17 -3.70 15.38
N LEU A 195 -10.73 -2.60 14.75
CA LEU A 195 -11.15 -2.23 13.39
C LEU A 195 -10.87 -3.37 12.39
N THR A 196 -9.71 -4.02 12.51
CA THR A 196 -9.34 -5.17 11.67
C THR A 196 -10.22 -6.38 11.94
N GLN A 197 -10.58 -6.66 13.20
CA GLN A 197 -11.53 -7.74 13.52
C GLN A 197 -12.91 -7.45 12.93
N ALA A 198 -13.38 -6.20 13.03
CA ALA A 198 -14.64 -5.80 12.41
C ALA A 198 -14.61 -5.94 10.89
N ALA A 199 -13.48 -5.63 10.24
CA ALA A 199 -13.33 -5.79 8.79
C ALA A 199 -13.36 -7.26 8.33
N ASN A 200 -13.04 -8.21 9.22
CA ASN A 200 -13.02 -9.64 8.92
C ASN A 200 -14.29 -10.38 9.37
N ASP A 201 -15.22 -9.71 10.06
CA ASP A 201 -16.47 -10.30 10.53
C ASP A 201 -17.64 -9.92 9.60
N PRO A 202 -18.23 -10.87 8.85
CA PRO A 202 -19.40 -10.61 8.00
C PRO A 202 -20.58 -9.98 8.75
N ALA A 203 -20.72 -10.23 10.05
CA ALA A 203 -21.77 -9.61 10.85
C ALA A 203 -21.54 -8.11 11.05
N GLN A 204 -20.29 -7.63 11.06
CA GLN A 204 -19.95 -6.21 11.15
C GLN A 204 -20.00 -5.50 9.79
N LEU A 205 -19.61 -6.18 8.70
CA LEU A 205 -19.56 -5.64 7.32
C LEU A 205 -20.93 -5.22 6.73
N ARG A 206 -22.03 -5.50 7.42
CA ARG A 206 -23.39 -5.16 7.00
C ARG A 206 -24.08 -4.15 7.92
N ARG A 207 -23.39 -3.70 8.97
CA ARG A 207 -23.98 -2.80 9.96
C ARG A 207 -24.02 -1.40 9.39
N LEU A 208 -25.19 -0.79 9.48
CA LEU A 208 -25.36 0.61 9.12
C LEU A 208 -24.88 1.51 10.26
N ILE A 209 -24.07 2.52 9.95
CA ILE A 209 -23.57 3.48 10.94
C ILE A 209 -24.16 4.85 10.67
N ASP A 210 -24.80 5.44 11.69
CA ASP A 210 -25.18 6.85 11.72
C ASP A 210 -23.95 7.69 12.07
N LEU A 211 -23.34 8.28 11.05
CA LEU A 211 -22.18 9.14 11.21
C LEU A 211 -22.66 10.58 11.43
N LYS A 212 -22.35 11.10 12.61
CA LYS A 212 -22.66 12.47 13.00
C LYS A 212 -21.48 13.39 12.72
N ALA A 213 -21.75 14.58 12.20
CA ALA A 213 -20.71 15.59 12.04
C ALA A 213 -20.14 15.98 13.42
N GLY A 214 -18.82 15.86 13.59
CA GLY A 214 -18.12 16.26 14.81
C GLY A 214 -17.58 17.70 14.73
N GLY A 215 -17.02 18.20 15.84
CA GLY A 215 -16.18 19.41 15.84
C GLY A 215 -16.89 20.75 15.65
N GLY A 216 -18.20 20.84 15.89
CA GLY A 216 -18.91 22.11 16.03
C GLY A 216 -18.98 22.57 17.49
N GLY A 217 -18.46 23.77 17.80
CA GLY A 217 -18.46 24.32 19.17
C GLY A 217 -17.50 23.59 20.12
N SER A 218 -17.86 23.46 21.39
CA SER A 218 -17.09 22.74 22.44
C SER A 218 -17.18 21.20 22.34
N ASN A 219 -17.82 20.66 21.29
CA ASN A 219 -18.06 19.22 21.19
C ASN A 219 -16.84 18.48 20.60
N GLN A 220 -16.28 17.60 21.42
CA GLN A 220 -15.14 16.75 21.11
C GLN A 220 -15.51 15.68 20.08
N TYR A 221 -14.59 15.35 19.18
CA TYR A 221 -14.73 14.20 18.28
C TYR A 221 -14.70 12.91 19.09
N THR A 222 -15.72 12.07 18.91
CA THR A 222 -15.88 10.77 19.57
C THR A 222 -16.16 9.67 18.54
N SER A 223 -16.13 8.41 18.97
CA SER A 223 -16.37 7.24 18.11
C SER A 223 -17.59 7.40 17.19
N GLY A 224 -17.39 7.14 15.90
CA GLY A 224 -18.37 7.26 14.83
C GLY A 224 -18.76 8.69 14.44
N ASN A 225 -18.14 9.74 15.00
CA ASN A 225 -18.24 11.06 14.40
C ASN A 225 -17.43 11.10 13.10
N TYR A 226 -17.83 11.96 12.17
CA TYR A 226 -17.03 12.26 10.99
C TYR A 226 -16.66 13.74 10.95
N GLY A 227 -15.60 14.05 10.22
CA GLY A 227 -15.21 15.41 9.89
C GLY A 227 -14.55 15.46 8.52
N PHE A 228 -14.03 16.62 8.15
CA PHE A 228 -13.45 16.85 6.84
C PHE A 228 -11.94 16.99 6.89
N LEU A 229 -11.29 16.58 5.81
CA LEU A 229 -9.86 16.75 5.60
C LEU A 229 -9.61 18.06 4.86
N GLN A 230 -8.43 18.65 5.11
CA GLN A 230 -7.99 19.81 4.35
C GLN A 230 -7.74 19.40 2.90
N VAL A 231 -8.34 20.14 1.96
CA VAL A 231 -8.18 19.88 0.51
C VAL A 231 -7.09 20.78 -0.08
N PRO A 232 -6.22 20.29 -0.98
CA PRO A 232 -5.20 21.11 -1.64
C PRO A 232 -5.76 22.16 -2.61
N ILE A 233 -7.01 21.98 -3.06
CA ILE A 233 -7.58 22.62 -4.26
C ILE A 233 -8.27 23.96 -3.94
N GLY A 234 -8.18 24.46 -2.71
CA GLY A 234 -8.62 25.82 -2.37
C GLY A 234 -9.21 25.97 -0.97
N ASN A 235 -9.41 27.23 -0.59
CA ASN A 235 -9.95 27.61 0.72
C ASN A 235 -11.47 27.83 0.64
N GLY A 236 -12.22 27.43 1.67
CA GLY A 236 -13.65 27.73 1.80
C GLY A 236 -14.59 26.54 1.55
N ALA A 237 -15.85 26.69 1.97
CA ALA A 237 -16.85 25.62 2.02
C ALA A 237 -17.16 25.02 0.64
N SER A 238 -17.22 25.90 -0.37
CA SER A 238 -17.49 25.53 -1.76
C SER A 238 -16.42 24.59 -2.34
N ALA A 239 -15.13 24.83 -2.06
CA ALA A 239 -14.05 23.98 -2.54
C ALA A 239 -14.15 22.54 -1.97
N LEU A 240 -14.52 22.41 -0.70
CA LEU A 240 -14.77 21.11 -0.09
C LEU A 240 -16.00 20.42 -0.67
N GLN A 241 -17.11 21.15 -0.84
CA GLN A 241 -18.32 20.63 -1.46
C GLN A 241 -18.02 20.06 -2.85
N THR A 242 -17.27 20.80 -3.67
CA THR A 242 -16.82 20.36 -4.99
C THR A 242 -15.92 19.13 -4.90
N ALA A 243 -14.94 19.11 -4.01
CA ALA A 243 -14.04 17.97 -3.84
C ALA A 243 -14.77 16.71 -3.36
N VAL A 244 -15.76 16.83 -2.47
CA VAL A 244 -16.63 15.72 -2.05
C VAL A 244 -17.50 15.24 -3.22
N ALA A 245 -17.99 16.15 -4.06
CA ALA A 245 -18.85 15.83 -5.19
C ALA A 245 -18.13 15.17 -6.38
N GLN A 246 -16.83 15.43 -6.56
CA GLN A 246 -16.08 14.93 -7.71
C GLN A 246 -15.98 13.39 -7.75
N VAL A 247 -15.89 12.83 -8.96
CA VAL A 247 -15.65 11.40 -9.22
C VAL A 247 -14.29 10.97 -8.71
N SER A 248 -13.26 11.77 -8.99
CA SER A 248 -11.87 11.49 -8.67
C SER A 248 -11.22 12.76 -8.13
N PRO A 249 -11.44 13.11 -6.86
CA PRO A 249 -10.79 14.27 -6.26
C PRO A 249 -9.28 14.06 -6.23
N THR A 250 -8.50 15.14 -6.45
CA THR A 250 -7.02 15.12 -6.43
C THR A 250 -6.43 15.02 -5.01
N VAL A 251 -7.19 14.49 -4.04
CA VAL A 251 -6.76 14.34 -2.66
C VAL A 251 -6.13 12.96 -2.50
N CYS A 252 -4.81 12.95 -2.30
CA CYS A 252 -4.08 11.76 -1.87
C CYS A 252 -3.71 11.93 -0.39
N ALA A 253 -4.04 10.94 0.42
CA ALA A 253 -3.70 10.91 1.83
C ALA A 253 -2.80 9.70 2.11
N SER A 254 -1.72 9.91 2.85
CA SER A 254 -0.75 8.87 3.19
C SER A 254 -0.99 8.40 4.62
N THR A 255 -0.98 7.08 4.88
CA THR A 255 -1.10 6.57 6.25
C THR A 255 0.07 7.03 7.12
N GLN A 256 1.24 7.23 6.52
CA GLN A 256 2.45 7.63 7.21
C GLN A 256 2.58 9.13 7.45
N ASP A 257 2.25 9.93 6.44
CA ASP A 257 2.31 11.41 6.54
C ASP A 257 1.12 11.95 7.34
N GLY A 258 0.09 11.12 7.54
CA GLY A 258 -1.11 11.46 8.28
C GLY A 258 -2.06 12.34 7.47
N VAL A 259 -3.11 12.80 8.15
CA VAL A 259 -4.14 13.65 7.56
C VAL A 259 -4.33 14.93 8.37
N SER A 260 -4.42 16.07 7.67
CA SER A 260 -4.72 17.35 8.28
C SER A 260 -6.23 17.56 8.35
N LEU A 261 -6.74 17.80 9.57
CA LEU A 261 -8.15 18.06 9.78
C LEU A 261 -8.51 19.48 9.36
N ARG A 262 -9.68 19.61 8.74
CA ARG A 262 -10.29 20.90 8.48
C ARG A 262 -11.20 21.29 9.65
N PRO A 263 -10.96 22.41 10.34
CA PRO A 263 -11.81 22.89 11.41
C PRO A 263 -13.08 23.55 10.87
N GLY A 264 -14.15 23.50 11.67
CA GLY A 264 -15.40 24.18 11.43
C GLY A 264 -16.45 23.32 10.70
N GLN A 265 -17.71 23.55 11.06
CA GLN A 265 -18.85 22.98 10.35
C GLN A 265 -18.94 23.62 8.97
N VAL A 266 -19.02 22.78 7.93
CA VAL A 266 -19.10 23.26 6.55
C VAL A 266 -20.54 23.10 6.06
N THR A 267 -21.24 24.21 5.95
CA THR A 267 -22.61 24.25 5.41
C THR A 267 -22.62 23.77 3.96
N TYR A 268 -23.64 23.00 3.56
CA TYR A 268 -23.92 22.54 2.19
C TYR A 268 -23.07 21.39 1.64
N VAL A 269 -22.23 20.73 2.45
CA VAL A 269 -21.45 19.56 1.98
C VAL A 269 -22.34 18.34 1.71
N ASP A 270 -23.51 18.26 2.35
CA ASP A 270 -24.58 17.30 2.04
C ASP A 270 -24.91 17.26 0.54
N ARG A 271 -24.96 18.43 -0.10
CA ARG A 271 -25.19 18.55 -1.55
C ARG A 271 -24.11 17.88 -2.36
N GLY A 272 -22.86 17.91 -1.90
CA GLY A 272 -21.74 17.25 -2.57
C GLY A 272 -21.83 15.72 -2.48
N PHE A 273 -22.29 15.19 -1.35
CA PHE A 273 -22.63 13.75 -1.25
C PHE A 273 -23.80 13.40 -2.17
N ASN A 274 -24.85 14.23 -2.18
CA ASN A 274 -26.08 13.98 -2.92
C ASN A 274 -25.95 14.03 -4.45
N VAL A 275 -24.85 14.57 -4.99
CA VAL A 275 -24.50 14.39 -6.41
C VAL A 275 -24.41 12.91 -6.79
N ARG A 276 -23.99 12.03 -5.86
CA ARG A 276 -23.97 10.57 -6.09
C ARG A 276 -25.37 9.99 -6.28
N PHE A 277 -26.38 10.64 -5.73
CA PHE A 277 -27.80 10.30 -5.81
C PHE A 277 -28.54 11.09 -6.88
N ASP A 278 -27.81 11.66 -7.85
CA ASP A 278 -28.39 12.44 -8.94
C ASP A 278 -29.12 13.71 -8.46
N GLN A 279 -28.77 14.20 -7.27
CA GLN A 279 -29.35 15.39 -6.69
C GLN A 279 -28.35 16.55 -6.70
N TYR A 280 -28.61 17.51 -7.58
CA TYR A 280 -27.79 18.68 -7.78
C TYR A 280 -28.47 19.90 -7.14
N GLY A 281 -28.13 20.20 -5.89
CA GLY A 281 -28.64 21.36 -5.16
C GLY A 281 -27.73 22.59 -5.25
N GLY A 282 -28.33 23.79 -5.29
CA GLY A 282 -27.60 25.07 -5.20
C GLY A 282 -26.50 25.23 -6.25
N SER A 283 -25.26 25.43 -5.80
CA SER A 283 -24.06 25.59 -6.65
C SER A 283 -23.74 24.37 -7.51
N MET A 284 -24.25 23.17 -7.19
CA MET A 284 -24.01 21.96 -8.00
C MET A 284 -24.91 21.87 -9.24
N ASN A 285 -25.91 22.75 -9.38
CA ASN A 285 -26.82 22.72 -10.55
C ASN A 285 -26.09 22.82 -11.89
N SER A 286 -25.04 23.63 -11.97
CA SER A 286 -24.23 23.79 -13.19
C SER A 286 -23.35 22.58 -13.50
N ALA A 287 -23.20 21.64 -12.56
CA ALA A 287 -22.37 20.45 -12.72
C ALA A 287 -23.12 19.24 -13.32
N ARG A 288 -24.43 19.35 -13.57
CA ARG A 288 -25.30 18.26 -14.09
C ARG A 288 -24.84 17.68 -15.42
N SER A 289 -24.17 18.47 -16.24
CA SER A 289 -23.64 18.04 -17.54
C SER A 289 -22.17 17.66 -17.52
N ASP A 290 -21.49 17.78 -16.38
CA ASP A 290 -20.06 17.52 -16.26
C ASP A 290 -19.82 16.05 -15.83
N PRO A 291 -19.13 15.25 -16.65
CA PRO A 291 -18.75 13.87 -16.29
C PRO A 291 -17.99 13.72 -14.97
N ASN A 292 -17.26 14.75 -14.53
CA ASN A 292 -16.56 14.74 -13.24
C ASN A 292 -17.49 14.82 -12.03
N PHE A 293 -18.78 15.10 -12.24
CA PHE A 293 -19.81 15.15 -11.21
C PHE A 293 -20.96 14.21 -11.52
N ARG A 294 -20.72 13.14 -12.28
CA ARG A 294 -21.75 12.12 -12.58
C ARG A 294 -22.27 11.45 -11.29
N PRO A 295 -23.55 11.04 -11.25
CA PRO A 295 -24.10 10.24 -10.17
C PRO A 295 -23.62 8.78 -10.25
N ALA A 296 -24.05 7.97 -9.29
CA ALA A 296 -23.98 6.53 -9.38
C ALA A 296 -24.90 6.00 -10.49
N ARG A 297 -24.61 4.80 -11.00
CA ARG A 297 -25.47 4.15 -11.99
C ARG A 297 -26.83 3.75 -11.40
N ASP A 298 -26.84 3.39 -10.12
CA ASP A 298 -28.03 3.19 -9.31
C ASP A 298 -28.03 4.15 -8.11
N VAL A 299 -29.08 4.94 -8.00
CA VAL A 299 -29.31 5.95 -6.96
C VAL A 299 -30.39 5.53 -5.94
N MET A 300 -30.79 4.26 -5.95
CA MET A 300 -31.85 3.76 -5.07
C MET A 300 -31.49 3.90 -3.59
N THR A 301 -32.43 4.40 -2.80
CA THR A 301 -32.25 4.46 -1.34
C THR A 301 -32.50 3.08 -0.73
N PHE A 302 -31.58 2.63 0.13
CA PHE A 302 -31.74 1.39 0.90
C PHE A 302 -32.31 1.68 2.29
N PRO A 303 -33.19 0.81 2.82
CA PRO A 303 -33.78 0.99 4.13
C PRO A 303 -32.75 0.84 5.25
N ARG A 304 -32.97 1.53 6.38
CA ARG A 304 -32.12 1.42 7.57
C ARG A 304 -32.32 0.09 8.29
N ASP A 305 -31.40 -0.22 9.19
CA ASP A 305 -31.56 -1.36 10.11
C ASP A 305 -32.78 -1.14 11.00
N SER A 306 -33.51 -2.22 11.31
CA SER A 306 -34.81 -2.12 12.01
C SER A 306 -34.66 -1.45 13.38
N CYS A 307 -33.51 -1.61 14.03
CA CYS A 307 -33.22 -0.98 15.32
C CYS A 307 -33.22 0.56 15.31
N PHE A 308 -33.09 1.21 14.15
CA PHE A 308 -33.14 2.68 14.07
C PHE A 308 -34.56 3.19 14.25
N SER A 309 -35.57 2.40 13.88
CA SER A 309 -36.98 2.77 14.00
C SER A 309 -37.47 2.79 15.45
N ASN A 310 -36.91 1.95 16.31
CA ASN A 310 -37.30 1.78 17.71
C ASN A 310 -36.22 2.26 18.70
N ASN A 311 -35.20 2.97 18.19
CA ASN A 311 -34.11 3.52 18.99
C ASN A 311 -33.39 2.46 19.86
N SER A 312 -33.23 1.23 19.34
CA SER A 312 -32.57 0.10 20.03
C SER A 312 -31.21 -0.28 19.45
N CYS A 313 -30.69 0.51 18.50
CA CYS A 313 -29.38 0.27 17.91
C CYS A 313 -28.25 0.39 18.96
N SER A 314 -27.09 -0.21 18.67
CA SER A 314 -25.95 -0.12 19.57
C SER A 314 -25.46 1.33 19.70
N PRO A 315 -25.07 1.77 20.91
CA PRO A 315 -24.51 3.11 21.12
C PRO A 315 -23.11 3.26 20.49
N LEU A 316 -22.72 4.52 20.22
CA LEU A 316 -21.36 4.93 19.84
C LEU A 316 -20.87 6.04 20.76
N GLY A 317 -19.87 5.74 21.59
CA GLY A 317 -19.44 6.65 22.65
C GLY A 317 -20.60 6.98 23.60
N ALA A 318 -20.81 8.26 23.90
CA ALA A 318 -21.90 8.72 24.75
C ALA A 318 -23.27 8.81 24.02
N ALA A 319 -23.32 8.59 22.71
CA ALA A 319 -24.54 8.69 21.92
C ALA A 319 -25.24 7.32 21.82
N ALA A 320 -26.52 7.28 22.16
CA ALA A 320 -27.35 6.09 21.96
C ALA A 320 -27.64 5.85 20.46
N SER A 321 -27.85 4.57 20.10
CA SER A 321 -28.50 4.16 18.85
C SER A 321 -27.87 4.61 17.53
N ARG A 322 -26.56 4.40 17.36
CA ARG A 322 -25.83 4.85 16.16
C ARG A 322 -25.23 3.73 15.31
N ILE A 323 -25.07 2.51 15.83
CA ILE A 323 -24.67 1.36 15.01
C ILE A 323 -25.83 0.38 14.92
N GLY A 324 -26.29 0.19 13.69
CA GLY A 324 -27.30 -0.76 13.31
C GLY A 324 -26.92 -2.20 13.63
N ALA A 325 -27.89 -3.12 13.59
CA ALA A 325 -27.66 -4.54 13.86
C ALA A 325 -27.33 -5.35 12.58
N GLY A 326 -27.30 -4.70 11.41
CA GLY A 326 -27.16 -5.34 10.11
C GLY A 326 -28.41 -6.13 9.68
N ASP A 327 -29.57 -5.82 10.27
CA ASP A 327 -30.82 -6.58 10.18
C ASP A 327 -31.89 -5.90 9.31
N TRP A 328 -31.47 -5.07 8.37
CA TRP A 328 -32.35 -4.42 7.38
C TRP A 328 -33.31 -5.37 6.69
N ASP A 329 -34.54 -4.92 6.40
CA ASP A 329 -35.59 -5.77 5.85
C ASP A 329 -35.39 -6.05 4.36
N PHE A 330 -34.57 -7.07 4.07
CA PHE A 330 -34.27 -7.55 2.72
C PHE A 330 -35.52 -8.01 1.97
N VAL A 331 -36.44 -8.70 2.64
CA VAL A 331 -37.64 -9.25 1.98
C VAL A 331 -38.59 -8.13 1.58
N ALA A 332 -38.82 -7.15 2.46
CA ALA A 332 -39.63 -5.98 2.14
C ALA A 332 -39.03 -5.18 0.97
N TYR A 333 -37.71 -4.98 0.96
CA TYR A 333 -37.03 -4.30 -0.13
C TYR A 333 -37.18 -5.04 -1.47
N MET A 334 -36.93 -6.35 -1.47
CA MET A 334 -37.09 -7.18 -2.67
C MET A 334 -38.53 -7.23 -3.14
N GLN A 335 -39.51 -7.23 -2.23
CA GLN A 335 -40.92 -7.19 -2.61
C GLN A 335 -41.31 -5.86 -3.26
N ALA A 336 -40.85 -4.74 -2.69
CA ALA A 336 -41.18 -3.41 -3.15
C ALA A 336 -40.56 -3.09 -4.52
N ASN A 337 -39.32 -3.55 -4.76
CA ASN A 337 -38.56 -3.16 -5.95
C ASN A 337 -38.45 -4.28 -6.99
N HIS A 338 -38.52 -5.54 -6.57
CA HIS A 338 -38.22 -6.73 -7.37
C HIS A 338 -39.25 -7.84 -7.18
N GLY A 339 -40.52 -7.53 -6.90
CA GLY A 339 -41.53 -8.49 -6.42
C GLY A 339 -41.82 -9.70 -7.32
N THR A 340 -41.29 -9.74 -8.55
CA THR A 340 -41.35 -10.89 -9.45
C THR A 340 -40.18 -11.87 -9.26
N ILE A 341 -39.12 -11.47 -8.55
CA ILE A 341 -37.86 -12.22 -8.38
C ILE A 341 -37.92 -13.03 -7.09
N THR A 342 -38.25 -14.32 -7.20
CA THR A 342 -38.29 -15.23 -6.05
C THR A 342 -36.96 -15.94 -5.81
N THR A 343 -35.98 -15.79 -6.69
CA THR A 343 -34.63 -16.35 -6.52
C THR A 343 -33.57 -15.42 -7.11
N ALA A 344 -32.52 -15.11 -6.34
CA ALA A 344 -31.43 -14.25 -6.78
C ALA A 344 -30.08 -14.69 -6.19
N THR A 345 -29.01 -14.69 -6.99
CA THR A 345 -27.65 -14.93 -6.50
C THR A 345 -26.97 -13.61 -6.22
N ILE A 346 -26.78 -13.28 -4.93
CA ILE A 346 -26.30 -11.98 -4.44
C ILE A 346 -25.05 -12.23 -3.58
N GLY A 347 -23.94 -11.58 -3.91
CA GLY A 347 -22.68 -11.77 -3.16
C GLY A 347 -22.18 -13.23 -3.15
N GLY A 348 -22.50 -14.00 -4.19
CA GLY A 348 -22.12 -15.43 -4.29
C GLY A 348 -23.07 -16.40 -3.57
N VAL A 349 -24.12 -15.91 -2.90
CA VAL A 349 -25.13 -16.73 -2.21
C VAL A 349 -26.43 -16.71 -2.98
N THR A 350 -27.01 -17.87 -3.28
CA THR A 350 -28.33 -17.97 -3.91
C THR A 350 -29.43 -17.91 -2.86
N TYR A 351 -30.24 -16.86 -2.92
CA TYR A 351 -31.35 -16.61 -2.04
C TYR A 351 -32.66 -17.08 -2.66
N ALA A 352 -33.43 -17.88 -1.93
CA ALA A 352 -34.84 -18.12 -2.21
C ALA A 352 -35.69 -17.17 -1.36
N ILE A 353 -36.60 -16.41 -1.97
CA ILE A 353 -37.37 -15.35 -1.32
C ILE A 353 -38.85 -15.74 -1.32
N ASN A 354 -39.45 -15.77 -0.14
CA ASN A 354 -40.89 -16.00 0.04
C ASN A 354 -41.54 -14.74 0.61
N TYR A 355 -42.16 -13.96 -0.27
CA TYR A 355 -42.85 -12.72 0.10
C TYR A 355 -44.07 -12.96 0.98
N SER A 356 -44.83 -14.05 0.75
CA SER A 356 -46.03 -14.34 1.54
C SER A 356 -45.71 -14.69 3.01
N ALA A 357 -44.60 -15.39 3.24
CA ALA A 357 -44.13 -15.75 4.57
C ALA A 357 -43.15 -14.73 5.16
N HIS A 358 -42.82 -13.67 4.41
CA HIS A 358 -41.79 -12.68 4.75
C HIS A 358 -40.43 -13.29 5.15
N THR A 359 -39.97 -14.28 4.41
CA THR A 359 -38.75 -15.05 4.70
C THR A 359 -37.83 -15.17 3.51
N PHE A 360 -36.56 -15.46 3.78
CA PHE A 360 -35.56 -15.81 2.78
C PHE A 360 -34.71 -16.98 3.28
N ALA A 361 -34.13 -17.76 2.36
CA ALA A 361 -33.19 -18.83 2.66
C ALA A 361 -31.91 -18.65 1.83
N PRO A 362 -30.71 -18.88 2.42
CA PRO A 362 -30.48 -19.29 3.81
C PRO A 362 -30.66 -18.12 4.80
N SER A 363 -31.41 -18.35 5.89
CA SER A 363 -31.80 -17.28 6.84
C SER A 363 -30.66 -16.76 7.71
N ASN A 364 -29.57 -17.52 7.83
CA ASN A 364 -28.38 -17.17 8.61
C ASN A 364 -27.36 -16.31 7.83
N GLN A 365 -27.57 -16.09 6.54
CA GLN A 365 -26.68 -15.25 5.72
C GLN A 365 -27.52 -14.14 5.11
N ARG A 366 -27.66 -13.00 5.79
CA ARG A 366 -28.38 -11.87 5.18
C ARG A 366 -27.43 -11.13 4.22
N PRO A 367 -27.86 -10.79 2.99
CA PRO A 367 -27.03 -9.99 2.10
C PRO A 367 -26.85 -8.57 2.68
N SER A 368 -25.70 -7.95 2.43
CA SER A 368 -25.50 -6.53 2.72
C SER A 368 -26.22 -5.67 1.68
N ARG A 369 -26.49 -4.39 1.98
CA ARG A 369 -27.09 -3.48 1.01
C ARG A 369 -26.16 -3.26 -0.17
N TYR A 370 -24.85 -3.17 0.10
CA TYR A 370 -23.86 -3.07 -0.96
C TYR A 370 -23.89 -4.28 -1.90
N GLN A 371 -24.07 -5.49 -1.38
CA GLN A 371 -24.17 -6.69 -2.22
C GLN A 371 -25.42 -6.68 -3.10
N VAL A 372 -26.56 -6.21 -2.59
CA VAL A 372 -27.78 -6.05 -3.38
C VAL A 372 -27.60 -4.97 -4.45
N TYR A 373 -27.05 -3.82 -4.08
CA TYR A 373 -26.68 -2.73 -5.00
C TYR A 373 -25.80 -3.22 -6.16
N ARG A 374 -24.75 -3.99 -5.85
CA ARG A 374 -23.88 -4.59 -6.89
C ARG A 374 -24.65 -5.56 -7.77
N TRP A 375 -25.46 -6.44 -7.18
CA TRP A 375 -26.30 -7.36 -7.94
C TRP A 375 -27.28 -6.63 -8.88
N GLU A 376 -27.93 -5.56 -8.43
CA GLU A 376 -28.83 -4.74 -9.26
C GLU A 376 -28.10 -4.14 -10.47
N ILE A 377 -26.89 -3.62 -10.28
CA ILE A 377 -26.06 -3.06 -11.37
C ILE A 377 -25.56 -4.15 -12.32
N ASP A 378 -24.99 -5.22 -11.77
CA ASP A 378 -24.27 -6.26 -12.53
C ASP A 378 -25.24 -7.13 -13.33
N THR A 379 -26.47 -7.30 -12.84
CA THR A 379 -27.52 -8.08 -13.51
C THR A 379 -28.57 -7.22 -14.22
N ASN A 380 -28.38 -5.89 -14.24
CA ASN A 380 -29.28 -4.92 -14.87
C ASN A 380 -30.72 -4.96 -14.31
N HIS A 381 -30.85 -5.15 -13.00
CA HIS A 381 -32.09 -5.05 -12.22
C HIS A 381 -32.11 -3.78 -11.38
N ILE A 382 -31.72 -2.64 -11.95
CA ILE A 382 -31.82 -1.36 -11.23
C ILE A 382 -33.31 -0.99 -11.12
N PRO A 383 -33.84 -0.72 -9.91
CA PRO A 383 -35.23 -0.29 -9.74
C PRO A 383 -35.50 1.01 -10.52
N ASN A 384 -36.74 1.22 -10.97
CA ASN A 384 -37.10 2.45 -11.70
C ASN A 384 -36.75 3.73 -10.93
N ALA A 385 -36.94 3.72 -9.60
CA ALA A 385 -36.58 4.84 -8.72
C ALA A 385 -35.05 5.00 -8.52
N GLY A 386 -34.27 3.98 -8.87
CA GLY A 386 -32.81 3.99 -8.84
C GLY A 386 -32.17 4.48 -10.14
N VAL A 387 -32.93 4.74 -11.20
CA VAL A 387 -32.39 5.26 -12.46
C VAL A 387 -32.21 6.79 -12.37
N PRO A 388 -31.00 7.33 -12.59
CA PRO A 388 -30.77 8.77 -12.65
C PRO A 388 -31.59 9.47 -13.74
N THR A 389 -32.15 10.64 -13.44
CA THR A 389 -33.00 11.44 -14.34
C THR A 389 -32.58 12.90 -14.49
N HIS A 390 -31.73 13.43 -13.60
CA HIS A 390 -31.30 14.83 -13.56
C HIS A 390 -29.93 15.06 -14.22
N TYR A 391 -29.06 14.06 -14.22
CA TYR A 391 -27.77 14.10 -14.91
C TYR A 391 -27.94 14.16 -16.43
N SER A 392 -27.19 15.05 -17.07
CA SER A 392 -27.27 15.31 -18.52
C SER A 392 -25.92 15.22 -19.22
N GLY A 393 -24.86 14.77 -18.53
CA GLY A 393 -23.49 14.72 -19.06
C GLY A 393 -23.14 13.49 -19.89
N GLY A 394 -24.13 12.65 -20.22
CA GLY A 394 -23.97 11.49 -21.11
C GLY A 394 -24.02 10.15 -20.39
N VAL A 395 -23.15 9.21 -20.81
CA VAL A 395 -23.19 7.81 -20.36
C VAL A 395 -22.70 7.68 -18.92
N LEU A 396 -23.49 7.01 -18.09
CA LEU A 396 -23.10 6.62 -16.74
C LEU A 396 -22.24 5.36 -16.78
N ASN A 397 -20.99 5.47 -16.33
CA ASN A 397 -20.15 4.33 -16.05
C ASN A 397 -20.14 4.01 -14.56
N ASP A 398 -19.69 2.80 -14.21
CA ASP A 398 -19.67 2.29 -12.85
C ASP A 398 -18.26 2.33 -12.22
N THR A 399 -17.31 3.02 -12.86
CA THR A 399 -15.90 3.03 -12.44
C THR A 399 -15.37 4.46 -12.30
N PRO A 400 -14.92 4.88 -11.10
CA PRO A 400 -15.10 4.22 -9.81
C PRO A 400 -16.59 4.16 -9.39
N ASP A 401 -16.90 3.23 -8.49
CA ASP A 401 -18.19 3.14 -7.81
C ASP A 401 -18.42 4.41 -7.00
N ARG A 402 -19.52 5.11 -7.29
CA ARG A 402 -19.77 6.45 -6.74
C ARG A 402 -20.35 6.41 -5.34
N ARG A 403 -20.97 5.30 -4.92
CA ARG A 403 -21.60 5.19 -3.60
C ARG A 403 -20.66 4.63 -2.55
N LEU A 404 -19.51 4.12 -2.96
CA LEU A 404 -18.47 3.68 -2.04
C LEU A 404 -17.57 4.87 -1.65
N LEU A 405 -17.61 5.24 -0.37
CA LEU A 405 -16.76 6.27 0.21
C LEU A 405 -15.50 5.62 0.74
N TYR A 406 -14.35 6.04 0.21
CA TYR A 406 -13.04 5.71 0.76
C TYR A 406 -12.61 6.82 1.70
N VAL A 407 -12.47 6.49 2.99
CA VAL A 407 -12.31 7.48 4.07
C VAL A 407 -11.21 7.05 5.04
N ALA A 408 -10.50 8.03 5.59
CA ALA A 408 -9.52 7.79 6.65
C ALA A 408 -10.24 7.48 7.96
N VAL A 409 -9.84 6.42 8.65
CA VAL A 409 -10.35 6.08 9.98
C VAL A 409 -9.30 6.45 11.03
N LEU A 410 -9.69 7.25 12.02
CA LEU A 410 -8.82 7.75 13.10
C LEU A 410 -9.29 7.24 14.46
N ASN A 411 -8.37 6.91 15.36
CA ASN A 411 -8.70 6.66 16.77
C ASN A 411 -8.84 8.00 17.51
N CYS A 412 -9.97 8.68 17.32
CA CYS A 412 -10.20 10.05 17.79
C CYS A 412 -10.12 10.20 19.30
N ASN A 413 -10.57 9.22 20.09
CA ASN A 413 -10.51 9.31 21.55
C ASN A 413 -9.04 9.28 22.02
N ALA A 414 -8.23 8.37 21.47
CA ALA A 414 -6.80 8.28 21.75
C ALA A 414 -6.05 9.54 21.31
N LEU A 415 -6.32 10.03 20.10
CA LEU A 415 -5.72 11.27 19.58
C LEU A 415 -6.13 12.50 20.39
N SER A 416 -7.37 12.52 20.88
CA SER A 416 -7.82 13.63 21.71
C SER A 416 -7.24 13.57 23.13
N ALA A 417 -7.02 12.39 23.70
CA ALA A 417 -6.32 12.23 24.98
C ALA A 417 -4.86 12.70 24.89
N GLN A 418 -4.26 12.61 23.70
CA GLN A 418 -2.93 13.15 23.39
C GLN A 418 -2.94 14.66 23.07
N GLY A 419 -4.11 15.32 23.06
CA GLY A 419 -4.23 16.74 22.72
C GLY A 419 -4.01 17.07 21.23
N LEU A 420 -4.03 16.07 20.34
CA LEU A 420 -3.73 16.25 18.92
C LEU A 420 -4.97 16.72 18.12
N MET A 421 -6.17 16.40 18.59
CA MET A 421 -7.44 16.71 17.90
C MET A 421 -7.88 18.18 18.02
N SER A 422 -7.24 18.99 18.87
CA SER A 422 -7.61 20.39 19.15
C SER A 422 -6.94 21.43 18.23
N GLY A 423 -5.99 21.02 17.38
CA GLY A 423 -5.13 21.94 16.60
C GLY A 423 -5.75 22.54 15.34
N GLY A 424 -6.89 22.01 14.86
CA GLY A 424 -7.49 22.43 13.58
C GLY A 424 -6.48 22.42 12.43
N ASN A 425 -6.54 23.44 11.56
CA ASN A 425 -5.64 23.59 10.40
C ASN A 425 -4.17 23.87 10.75
N SER A 426 -3.86 24.17 12.01
CA SER A 426 -2.50 24.47 12.48
C SER A 426 -1.86 23.29 13.22
N GLY A 427 -2.58 22.18 13.39
CA GLY A 427 -2.08 20.97 14.01
C GLY A 427 -1.17 20.18 13.07
N ALA A 428 -0.25 19.40 13.65
CA ALA A 428 0.49 18.40 12.91
C ALA A 428 -0.49 17.37 12.27
N PRO A 429 -0.17 16.80 11.10
CA PRO A 429 -0.98 15.73 10.52
C PRO A 429 -1.24 14.59 11.51
N LEU A 430 -2.47 14.10 11.52
CA LEU A 430 -2.90 13.04 12.43
C LEU A 430 -2.65 11.66 11.83
N PRO A 431 -2.18 10.68 12.63
CA PRO A 431 -1.93 9.34 12.12
C PRO A 431 -3.25 8.65 11.75
N VAL A 432 -3.28 8.02 10.58
CA VAL A 432 -4.41 7.25 10.08
C VAL A 432 -4.30 5.82 10.58
N GLN A 433 -5.37 5.28 11.17
CA GLN A 433 -5.40 3.88 11.63
C GLN A 433 -5.53 2.91 10.46
N ALA A 434 -6.42 3.22 9.52
CA ALA A 434 -6.63 2.49 8.27
C ALA A 434 -7.50 3.34 7.33
N TYR A 435 -7.50 2.99 6.05
CA TYR A 435 -8.54 3.44 5.13
C TYR A 435 -9.68 2.42 5.11
N SER A 436 -10.92 2.89 5.11
CA SER A 436 -12.08 2.00 5.08
C SER A 436 -13.09 2.43 4.03
N ARG A 437 -13.90 1.47 3.60
CA ARG A 437 -14.98 1.66 2.65
C ARG A 437 -16.29 1.78 3.39
N PHE A 438 -17.09 2.78 3.04
CA PHE A 438 -18.45 2.92 3.52
C PHE A 438 -19.38 3.05 2.33
N PHE A 439 -20.35 2.15 2.21
CA PHE A 439 -21.39 2.25 1.20
C PHE A 439 -22.45 3.23 1.69
N LEU A 440 -22.62 4.33 0.95
CA LEU A 440 -23.59 5.37 1.26
C LEU A 440 -25.00 4.91 0.86
N THR A 441 -25.85 4.61 1.84
CA THR A 441 -27.13 3.88 1.63
C THR A 441 -28.30 4.79 1.26
N GLU A 442 -28.22 6.07 1.60
CA GLU A 442 -29.27 7.06 1.36
C GLU A 442 -28.67 8.45 1.16
N GLN A 443 -29.49 9.37 0.64
CA GLN A 443 -29.14 10.78 0.50
C GLN A 443 -28.80 11.39 1.86
N VAL A 444 -27.77 12.22 1.89
CA VAL A 444 -27.31 12.94 3.08
C VAL A 444 -28.22 14.14 3.30
N ASN A 445 -28.86 14.20 4.46
CA ASN A 445 -29.62 15.38 4.89
C ASN A 445 -28.90 16.05 6.06
N SER A 446 -29.12 15.58 7.29
CA SER A 446 -28.41 16.02 8.50
C SER A 446 -27.20 15.14 8.83
N ASP A 447 -27.34 13.84 8.60
CA ASP A 447 -26.36 12.83 8.99
C ASP A 447 -26.00 11.96 7.79
N VAL A 448 -24.84 11.30 7.88
CA VAL A 448 -24.37 10.40 6.84
C VAL A 448 -24.59 8.97 7.32
N TYR A 449 -25.43 8.21 6.62
CA TYR A 449 -25.63 6.79 6.89
C TYR A 449 -24.76 5.96 5.96
N GLY A 450 -23.80 5.24 6.54
CA GLY A 450 -22.85 4.42 5.80
C GLY A 450 -22.86 2.98 6.29
N GLU A 451 -23.04 2.03 5.39
CA GLU A 451 -22.80 0.61 5.68
C GLU A 451 -21.30 0.34 5.60
N PHE A 452 -20.70 -0.17 6.68
CA PHE A 452 -19.27 -0.43 6.73
C PHE A 452 -18.90 -1.60 5.81
N ASN A 453 -18.14 -1.34 4.75
CA ASN A 453 -17.79 -2.33 3.72
C ASN A 453 -16.29 -2.74 3.79
N GLY A 454 -15.74 -2.78 5.00
CA GLY A 454 -14.40 -3.28 5.28
C GLY A 454 -13.28 -2.25 5.13
N ILE A 455 -12.05 -2.72 5.36
CA ILE A 455 -10.81 -1.93 5.23
C ILE A 455 -10.33 -2.02 3.78
N VAL A 456 -9.78 -0.92 3.27
CA VAL A 456 -9.13 -0.88 1.97
C VAL A 456 -7.80 -1.61 2.08
N GLU A 457 -7.66 -2.68 1.30
CA GLU A 457 -6.44 -3.47 1.27
C GLU A 457 -5.61 -3.12 0.01
N PRO A 458 -4.28 -3.21 0.10
CA PRO A 458 -3.42 -3.07 -1.07
C PRO A 458 -3.83 -3.99 -2.22
N GLY A 459 -3.87 -3.46 -3.44
CA GLY A 459 -4.24 -4.23 -4.64
C GLY A 459 -5.75 -4.46 -4.83
N SER A 460 -6.59 -4.01 -3.89
CA SER A 460 -8.05 -3.98 -4.05
C SER A 460 -8.55 -2.69 -4.74
N ASP A 461 -9.81 -2.68 -5.17
CA ASP A 461 -10.53 -1.51 -5.70
C ASP A 461 -9.79 -0.72 -6.80
N ASN A 462 -9.31 -1.41 -7.84
CA ASN A 462 -8.57 -0.79 -8.95
C ASN A 462 -7.30 -0.03 -8.54
N GLY A 463 -6.70 -0.39 -7.39
CA GLY A 463 -5.43 0.18 -6.95
C GLY A 463 -5.53 1.61 -6.42
N ILE A 464 -6.69 2.00 -5.88
CA ILE A 464 -6.90 3.31 -5.21
C ILE A 464 -5.92 3.49 -4.03
N LEU A 465 -5.59 2.40 -3.34
CA LEU A 465 -4.51 2.35 -2.35
C LEU A 465 -3.20 1.93 -3.03
N HIS A 466 -2.23 2.84 -3.04
CA HIS A 466 -0.91 2.60 -3.58
C HIS A 466 0.07 2.27 -2.45
N GLU A 467 0.68 1.10 -2.52
CA GLU A 467 1.87 0.77 -1.72
C GLU A 467 3.12 1.22 -2.46
N LEU A 468 3.88 2.09 -1.81
CA LEU A 468 5.15 2.62 -2.28
C LEU A 468 6.23 2.13 -1.33
N VAL A 469 6.85 1.00 -1.67
CA VAL A 469 8.04 0.52 -0.96
C VAL A 469 9.25 1.23 -1.53
N GLN A 470 9.96 1.99 -0.70
CA GLN A 470 11.07 2.84 -1.14
C GLN A 470 12.35 2.54 -0.34
N LEU A 471 13.48 2.57 -1.04
CA LEU A 471 14.81 2.58 -0.45
C LEU A 471 15.21 3.98 0.01
N TYR A 472 15.78 4.06 1.20
CA TYR A 472 16.40 5.24 1.80
C TYR A 472 17.90 4.97 1.91
N ARG A 473 18.72 5.88 1.36
CA ARG A 473 20.17 5.67 1.20
C ARG A 473 20.98 6.62 2.06
#